data_AF-A0AAW5MZ57-F1
#
_entry.id   AF-A0AAW5MZ57-F1
#
_cell.length_a   1.000
_cell.length_b   1.000
_cell.length_c   1.000
_cell.angle_alpha   90.00
_cell.angle_beta   90.00
_cell.angle_gamma   90.00
#
_symmetry.space_group_name_H-M   'P 1'
#
loop_
_entity.id
_entity.type
_entity.pdbx_description
1 polymer ?
#
loop_
_entity_poly.entity_id
_entity_poly.type
_entity_poly.pdbx_seq_one_letter_code
_entity_poly.pdbx_strand_id
1 'polypeptide(L)'
;MDNRLNALIRNMMDYDAGDAKRIQHFMKVHYFSYLIGTGEGLDAETRFVLETAAVVHDIGIHLSEQKYGVSDGKHQEQEGPAEARALLEKTGGYTPGQIERVCWLVGHHHTYHDIGGIDHQILVEADFLVNLYEDGMAEEAVRKVRERIFRTATGIRLLDTVYLSDSYSFKGCIE
;
A
#
# COMPACT_ATOMS: atom_id res chain seq x y z
N MET A 1 -14.00 -6.87 9.90
CA MET A 1 -13.61 -5.77 9.00
C MET A 1 -14.68 -4.70 9.10
N ASP A 2 -14.29 -3.43 9.22
CA ASP A 2 -15.24 -2.30 9.28
C ASP A 2 -16.08 -2.27 7.98
N ASN A 3 -17.40 -2.09 8.10
CA ASN A 3 -18.30 -2.04 6.95
C ASN A 3 -17.92 -0.92 5.96
N ARG A 4 -17.32 0.17 6.44
CA ARG A 4 -16.82 1.29 5.61
C ARG A 4 -15.65 0.86 4.72
N LEU A 5 -14.74 0.05 5.25
CA LEU A 5 -13.58 -0.43 4.51
C LEU A 5 -14.00 -1.43 3.42
N ASN A 6 -14.95 -2.32 3.71
CA ASN A 6 -15.53 -3.21 2.71
C ASN A 6 -16.23 -2.45 1.57
N ALA A 7 -16.93 -1.36 1.89
CA ALA A 7 -17.56 -0.50 0.89
C ALA A 7 -16.51 0.23 0.04
N LEU A 8 -15.46 0.76 0.67
CA LEU A 8 -14.35 1.41 -0.04
C LEU A 8 -13.63 0.46 -0.98
N ILE A 9 -13.31 -0.77 -0.52
CA ILE A 9 -12.65 -1.78 -1.35
C ILE A 9 -13.48 -2.06 -2.61
N ARG A 10 -14.81 -2.23 -2.48
CA ARG A 10 -15.67 -2.42 -3.66
C ARG A 10 -15.66 -1.21 -4.59
N ASN A 11 -15.73 0.00 -4.03
CA ASN A 11 -15.68 1.22 -4.82
C ASN A 11 -14.34 1.41 -5.55
N MET A 12 -13.21 1.01 -4.93
CA MET A 12 -11.90 1.03 -5.57
C MET A 12 -11.78 -0.06 -6.65
N MET A 13 -12.33 -1.26 -6.41
CA MET A 13 -12.41 -2.30 -7.45
C MET A 13 -13.24 -1.85 -8.66
N ASP A 14 -14.33 -1.13 -8.43
CA ASP A 14 -15.15 -0.54 -9.49
C ASP A 14 -14.40 0.59 -10.23
N TYR A 15 -13.54 1.34 -9.52
CA TYR A 15 -12.67 2.35 -10.12
C TYR A 15 -11.65 1.71 -11.07
N ASP A 16 -11.00 0.63 -10.64
CA ASP A 16 -10.01 -0.15 -11.40
C ASP A 16 -10.65 -1.25 -12.27
N ALA A 17 -11.93 -1.12 -12.64
CA ALA A 17 -12.65 -2.16 -13.34
C ALA A 17 -11.96 -2.58 -14.65
N GLY A 18 -11.60 -3.86 -14.74
CA GLY A 18 -10.86 -4.42 -15.89
C GLY A 18 -9.35 -4.49 -15.69
N ASP A 19 -8.79 -3.88 -14.63
CA ASP A 19 -7.38 -3.99 -14.27
C ASP A 19 -7.19 -4.93 -13.07
N ALA A 20 -7.15 -6.23 -13.37
CA ALA A 20 -6.94 -7.25 -12.34
C ALA A 20 -5.59 -7.09 -11.63
N LYS A 21 -4.56 -6.52 -12.28
CA LYS A 21 -3.24 -6.33 -11.67
C LYS A 21 -3.33 -5.28 -10.57
N ARG A 22 -3.89 -4.09 -10.86
CA ARG A 22 -4.06 -3.00 -9.88
C ARG A 22 -4.94 -3.42 -8.71
N ILE A 23 -6.05 -4.12 -8.99
CA ILE A 23 -6.93 -4.64 -7.94
C ILE A 23 -6.18 -5.59 -7.01
N GLN A 24 -5.41 -6.54 -7.55
CA GLN A 24 -4.63 -7.48 -6.73
C GLN A 24 -3.51 -6.76 -5.97
N HIS A 25 -2.89 -5.74 -6.57
CA HIS A 25 -1.86 -4.94 -5.95
C HIS A 25 -2.36 -4.28 -4.65
N PHE A 26 -3.39 -3.42 -4.71
CA PHE A 26 -3.85 -2.72 -3.51
C PHE A 26 -4.44 -3.70 -2.47
N MET A 27 -5.02 -4.82 -2.89
CA MET A 27 -5.53 -5.84 -1.95
C MET A 27 -4.40 -6.44 -1.11
N LYS A 28 -3.23 -6.70 -1.71
CA LYS A 28 -2.04 -7.18 -0.99
C LYS A 28 -1.46 -6.08 -0.10
N VAL A 29 -1.30 -4.86 -0.63
CA VAL A 29 -0.77 -3.71 0.13
C VAL A 29 -1.65 -3.42 1.35
N HIS A 30 -2.97 -3.44 1.18
CA HIS A 30 -3.93 -3.31 2.27
C HIS A 30 -3.69 -4.35 3.38
N TYR A 31 -3.60 -5.64 3.03
CA TYR A 31 -3.45 -6.67 4.05
C TYR A 31 -2.07 -6.66 4.72
N PHE A 32 -1.00 -6.35 3.98
CA PHE A 32 0.32 -6.12 4.59
C PHE A 32 0.29 -4.91 5.53
N SER A 33 -0.38 -3.82 5.16
CA SER A 33 -0.54 -2.65 6.03
C SER A 33 -1.27 -3.02 7.32
N TYR A 34 -2.32 -3.85 7.25
CA TYR A 34 -3.01 -4.39 8.41
C TYR A 34 -2.08 -5.23 9.30
N LEU A 35 -1.32 -6.16 8.72
CA LEU A 35 -0.41 -7.04 9.47
C LEU A 35 0.72 -6.25 10.16
N ILE A 36 1.34 -5.31 9.44
CA ILE A 36 2.39 -4.48 10.02
C ILE A 36 1.79 -3.55 11.09
N GLY A 37 0.68 -2.88 10.81
CA GLY A 37 0.03 -1.99 11.77
C GLY A 37 -0.39 -2.68 13.06
N THR A 38 -0.94 -3.89 12.98
CA THR A 38 -1.24 -4.69 14.18
C THR A 38 0.01 -5.16 14.91
N GLY A 39 1.06 -5.57 14.18
CA GLY A 39 2.34 -6.00 14.76
C GLY A 39 3.12 -4.89 15.45
N GLU A 40 3.00 -3.65 14.99
CA GLU A 40 3.56 -2.46 15.64
C GLU A 40 2.65 -1.87 16.73
N GLY A 41 1.46 -2.44 16.95
CA GLY A 41 0.56 -2.03 18.02
C GLY A 41 -0.17 -0.70 17.78
N LEU A 42 -0.42 -0.35 16.51
CA LEU A 42 -1.21 0.84 16.17
C LEU A 42 -2.59 0.78 16.83
N ASP A 43 -3.06 1.93 17.33
CA ASP A 43 -4.42 2.08 17.80
C ASP A 43 -5.42 1.91 16.63
N ALA A 44 -6.68 1.67 16.99
CA ALA A 44 -7.71 1.33 16.01
C ALA A 44 -7.97 2.44 14.99
N GLU A 45 -7.85 3.71 15.39
CA GLU A 45 -8.13 4.86 14.52
C GLU A 45 -6.97 5.06 13.54
N THR A 46 -5.73 5.09 14.03
CA THR A 46 -4.54 5.18 13.17
C THR A 46 -4.47 4.02 12.19
N ARG A 47 -4.76 2.79 12.65
CA ARG A 47 -4.79 1.62 11.76
C ARG A 47 -5.91 1.72 10.72
N PHE A 48 -7.10 2.19 11.10
CA PHE A 48 -8.19 2.38 10.15
C PHE A 48 -7.82 3.37 9.04
N VAL A 49 -7.17 4.49 9.39
CA VAL A 49 -6.66 5.48 8.42
C VAL A 49 -5.60 4.87 7.51
N LEU A 50 -4.64 4.12 8.06
CA LEU A 50 -3.62 3.40 7.29
C LEU A 50 -4.25 2.39 6.32
N GLU A 51 -5.15 1.54 6.80
CA GLU A 51 -5.84 0.52 5.98
C GLU A 51 -6.64 1.18 4.85
N THR A 52 -7.26 2.33 5.13
CA THR A 52 -8.00 3.13 4.15
C THR A 52 -7.05 3.70 3.09
N ALA A 53 -5.94 4.31 3.50
CA ALA A 53 -4.93 4.84 2.59
C ALA A 53 -4.31 3.76 1.71
N ALA A 54 -4.02 2.58 2.25
CA ALA A 54 -3.50 1.45 1.49
C ALA A 54 -4.43 0.98 0.36
N VAL A 55 -5.76 1.07 0.55
CA VAL A 55 -6.73 0.73 -0.50
C VAL A 55 -6.68 1.73 -1.66
N VAL A 56 -6.39 3.00 -1.39
CA VAL A 56 -6.49 4.08 -2.39
C VAL A 56 -5.15 4.74 -2.75
N HIS A 57 -4.00 4.21 -2.31
CA HIS A 57 -2.70 4.87 -2.46
C HIS A 57 -2.35 5.17 -3.93
N ASP A 58 -2.61 4.20 -4.82
CA ASP A 58 -2.34 4.27 -6.26
C ASP A 58 -3.48 4.90 -7.08
N ILE A 59 -4.53 5.46 -6.46
CA ILE A 59 -5.70 6.00 -7.19
C ILE A 59 -5.30 7.11 -8.19
N GLY A 60 -4.16 7.77 -7.96
CA GLY A 60 -3.60 8.79 -8.85
C GLY A 60 -3.11 8.27 -10.21
N ILE A 61 -2.97 6.94 -10.40
CA ILE A 61 -2.49 6.36 -11.67
C ILE A 61 -3.38 6.74 -12.84
N HIS A 62 -4.71 6.64 -12.70
CA HIS A 62 -5.64 6.89 -13.82
C HIS A 62 -5.50 8.31 -14.36
N LEU A 63 -5.47 9.31 -13.49
CA LEU A 63 -5.26 10.69 -13.90
C LEU A 63 -3.85 10.94 -14.42
N SER A 64 -2.83 10.27 -13.86
CA SER A 64 -1.46 10.39 -14.35
C SER A 64 -1.33 9.89 -15.78
N GLU A 65 -1.90 8.72 -16.07
CA GLU A 65 -1.90 8.13 -17.42
C GLU A 65 -2.72 8.98 -18.41
N GLN A 66 -3.89 9.48 -17.99
CA GLN A 66 -4.76 10.30 -18.85
C GLN A 66 -4.15 11.67 -19.19
N LYS A 67 -3.51 12.33 -18.21
CA LYS A 67 -2.97 13.70 -18.38
C LYS A 67 -1.56 13.72 -18.94
N TYR A 68 -0.73 12.74 -18.55
CA TYR A 68 0.72 12.76 -18.78
C TYR A 68 1.24 11.54 -19.54
N GLY A 69 0.44 10.48 -19.70
CA GLY A 69 0.86 9.24 -20.36
C GLY A 69 1.89 8.45 -19.55
N VAL A 70 1.99 8.69 -18.23
CA VAL A 70 2.93 8.02 -17.32
C VAL A 70 2.23 7.64 -16.02
N SER A 71 2.79 6.68 -15.30
CA SER A 71 2.34 6.24 -13.98
C SER A 71 3.43 6.44 -12.90
N ASP A 72 4.28 7.46 -13.05
CA ASP A 72 5.35 7.70 -12.08
C ASP A 72 4.83 8.24 -10.75
N GLY A 73 5.59 8.01 -9.67
CA GLY A 73 5.15 8.37 -8.31
C GLY A 73 4.89 9.87 -8.13
N LYS A 74 5.60 10.74 -8.87
CA LYS A 74 5.42 12.19 -8.77
C LYS A 74 4.03 12.62 -9.23
N HIS A 75 3.57 12.13 -10.39
CA HIS A 75 2.24 12.49 -10.89
C HIS A 75 1.14 11.80 -10.09
N GLN A 76 1.38 10.58 -9.60
CA GLN A 76 0.45 9.89 -8.70
C GLN A 76 0.24 10.68 -7.40
N GLU A 77 1.31 11.13 -6.73
CA GLU A 77 1.24 11.96 -5.53
C GLU A 77 0.56 13.30 -5.78
N GLN A 78 0.70 13.86 -6.99
CA GLN A 78 0.05 15.12 -7.37
C GLN A 78 -1.46 14.96 -7.56
N GLU A 79 -1.88 13.90 -8.25
CA GLU A 79 -3.27 13.72 -8.69
C GLU A 79 -4.12 12.90 -7.70
N GLY A 80 -3.49 11.96 -6.99
CA GLY A 80 -4.14 11.02 -6.09
C GLY A 80 -4.93 11.65 -4.94
N PRO A 81 -4.46 12.70 -4.24
CA PRO A 81 -5.17 13.24 -3.07
C PRO A 81 -6.59 13.72 -3.38
N ALA A 82 -6.81 14.34 -4.53
CA ALA A 82 -8.13 14.83 -4.93
C ALA A 82 -9.08 13.68 -5.29
N GLU A 83 -8.59 12.67 -6.02
CA GLU A 83 -9.37 11.48 -6.38
C GLU A 83 -9.71 10.63 -5.15
N ALA A 84 -8.75 10.43 -4.25
CA ALA A 84 -8.97 9.73 -2.98
C ALA A 84 -10.06 10.42 -2.15
N ARG A 85 -10.03 11.76 -2.05
CA ARG A 85 -11.07 12.53 -1.37
C ARG A 85 -12.45 12.27 -1.97
N ALA A 86 -12.57 12.38 -3.29
CA ALA A 86 -13.85 12.17 -3.97
C ALA A 86 -14.40 10.75 -3.75
N LEU A 87 -13.53 9.73 -3.80
CA LEU A 87 -13.94 8.35 -3.55
C LEU A 87 -14.37 8.11 -2.10
N LEU A 88 -13.67 8.70 -1.13
CA LEU A 88 -14.01 8.59 0.29
C LEU A 88 -15.32 9.31 0.63
N GLU A 89 -15.53 10.51 0.09
CA GLU A 89 -16.77 11.27 0.25
C GLU A 89 -17.96 10.54 -0.38
N LYS A 90 -17.77 9.94 -1.57
CA LYS A 90 -18.78 9.07 -2.22
C LYS A 90 -19.09 7.82 -1.38
N THR A 91 -18.05 7.21 -0.78
CA THR A 91 -18.22 6.02 0.06
C THR A 91 -18.96 6.35 1.36
N GLY A 92 -18.69 7.52 1.94
CA GLY A 92 -19.32 8.01 3.16
C GLY A 92 -18.81 7.35 4.44
N GLY A 93 -19.17 7.93 5.59
CA GLY A 93 -18.81 7.39 6.91
C GLY A 93 -17.40 7.72 7.40
N TYR A 94 -16.67 8.60 6.70
CA TYR A 94 -15.37 9.12 7.12
C TYR A 94 -15.51 10.51 7.74
N THR A 95 -14.73 10.80 8.77
CA THR A 95 -14.61 12.15 9.32
C THR A 95 -13.72 13.02 8.42
N PRO A 96 -13.86 14.36 8.47
CA PRO A 96 -12.96 15.24 7.72
C PRO A 96 -11.48 14.98 8.02
N GLY A 97 -11.12 14.72 9.28
CA GLY A 97 -9.74 14.42 9.68
C GLY A 97 -9.21 13.09 9.13
N GLN A 98 -10.06 12.06 9.06
CA GLN A 98 -9.71 10.79 8.41
C GLN A 98 -9.42 11.01 6.92
N ILE A 99 -10.29 11.74 6.21
CA ILE A 99 -10.11 12.03 4.78
C ILE A 99 -8.82 12.85 4.57
N GLU A 100 -8.60 13.89 5.38
CA GLU A 100 -7.38 14.70 5.28
C GLU A 100 -6.10 13.88 5.47
N ARG A 101 -6.06 13.00 6.48
CA ARG A 101 -4.88 12.16 6.70
C ARG A 101 -4.69 11.13 5.58
N VAL A 102 -5.76 10.52 5.09
CA VAL A 102 -5.67 9.59 3.95
C VAL A 102 -5.17 10.31 2.69
N CYS A 103 -5.73 11.47 2.33
CA CYS A 103 -5.24 12.26 1.20
C CYS A 103 -3.77 12.66 1.37
N TRP A 104 -3.34 12.99 2.60
CA TRP A 104 -1.94 13.28 2.87
C TRP A 104 -1.07 12.05 2.62
N LEU A 105 -1.45 10.87 3.10
CA LEU A 105 -0.70 9.63 2.87
C LEU A 105 -0.62 9.30 1.37
N VAL A 106 -1.74 9.38 0.64
CA VAL A 106 -1.79 9.21 -0.83
C VAL A 106 -0.85 10.19 -1.54
N GLY A 107 -0.78 11.45 -1.09
CA GLY A 107 0.08 12.47 -1.69
C GLY A 107 1.56 12.36 -1.33
N HIS A 108 1.98 11.39 -0.50
CA HIS A 108 3.37 11.29 -0.03
C HIS A 108 3.91 9.85 -0.02
N HIS A 109 3.16 8.84 -0.48
CA HIS A 109 3.56 7.44 -0.35
C HIS A 109 4.77 7.03 -1.21
N HIS A 110 5.23 7.87 -2.15
CA HIS A 110 6.50 7.70 -2.86
C HIS A 110 7.64 8.58 -2.27
N THR A 111 7.39 9.26 -1.15
CA THR A 111 8.34 10.14 -0.46
C THR A 111 9.03 9.41 0.70
N TYR A 112 10.18 8.79 0.42
CA TYR A 112 10.85 7.87 1.37
C TYR A 112 11.82 8.51 2.38
N HIS A 113 12.16 9.79 2.22
CA HIS A 113 13.19 10.47 3.02
C HIS A 113 12.64 11.43 4.07
N ASP A 114 11.34 11.74 4.02
CA ASP A 114 10.64 12.62 4.96
C ASP A 114 9.36 11.95 5.47
N ILE A 115 9.55 10.87 6.23
CA ILE A 115 8.45 10.04 6.73
C ILE A 115 7.69 10.76 7.85
N GLY A 116 6.55 11.36 7.49
CA GLY A 116 5.65 12.07 8.41
C GLY A 116 4.74 11.21 9.32
N GLY A 117 5.17 10.03 9.76
CA GLY A 117 4.42 9.21 10.73
C GLY A 117 4.62 7.70 10.60
N ILE A 118 4.18 6.94 11.62
CA ILE A 118 4.28 5.46 11.61
C ILE A 118 3.35 4.83 10.57
N ASP A 119 2.15 5.38 10.38
CA ASP A 119 1.22 5.01 9.31
C ASP A 119 1.84 5.24 7.92
N HIS A 120 2.55 6.36 7.73
CA HIS A 120 3.28 6.63 6.49
C HIS A 120 4.39 5.60 6.26
N GLN A 121 5.22 5.33 7.28
CA GLN A 121 6.26 4.30 7.20
C GLN A 121 5.69 2.93 6.81
N ILE A 122 4.56 2.55 7.41
CA ILE A 122 3.95 1.25 7.16
C ILE A 122 3.36 1.17 5.75
N LEU A 123 2.72 2.24 5.27
CA LEU A 123 2.19 2.27 3.90
C LEU A 123 3.31 2.05 2.88
N VAL A 124 4.43 2.77 3.03
CA VAL A 124 5.62 2.62 2.19
C VAL A 124 6.16 1.19 2.26
N GLU A 125 6.33 0.63 3.45
CA GLU A 125 6.85 -0.74 3.61
C GLU A 125 5.92 -1.80 3.01
N ALA A 126 4.61 -1.65 3.18
CA ALA A 126 3.62 -2.57 2.63
C ALA A 126 3.58 -2.52 1.10
N ASP A 127 3.70 -1.34 0.51
CA ASP A 127 3.82 -1.19 -0.95
C ASP A 127 5.11 -1.83 -1.48
N PHE A 128 6.26 -1.56 -0.85
CA PHE A 128 7.51 -2.22 -1.22
C PHE A 128 7.45 -3.75 -1.09
N LEU A 129 6.76 -4.29 -0.07
CA LEU A 129 6.55 -5.74 0.05
C LEU A 129 5.83 -6.32 -1.17
N VAL A 130 4.96 -5.57 -1.84
CA VAL A 130 4.23 -6.06 -3.02
C VAL A 130 5.04 -5.82 -4.30
N ASN A 131 5.60 -4.61 -4.45
CA ASN A 131 6.39 -4.23 -5.63
C ASN A 131 7.61 -5.13 -5.83
N LEU A 132 8.32 -5.48 -4.75
CA LEU A 132 9.47 -6.39 -4.85
C LEU A 132 9.12 -7.74 -5.50
N TYR A 133 7.93 -8.27 -5.24
CA TYR A 133 7.43 -9.50 -5.86
C TYR A 133 6.94 -9.27 -7.29
N GLU A 134 6.11 -8.24 -7.50
CA GLU A 134 5.50 -7.97 -8.81
C GLU A 134 6.52 -7.61 -9.88
N ASP A 135 7.62 -6.95 -9.48
CA ASP A 135 8.71 -6.56 -10.37
C ASP A 135 9.79 -7.66 -10.50
N GLY A 136 9.66 -8.77 -9.77
CA GLY A 136 10.61 -9.89 -9.81
C GLY A 136 12.02 -9.46 -9.37
N MET A 137 12.12 -8.64 -8.33
CA MET A 137 13.38 -8.04 -7.92
C MET A 137 14.36 -9.09 -7.41
N ALA A 138 15.64 -8.95 -7.80
CA ALA A 138 16.70 -9.84 -7.33
C ALA A 138 16.96 -9.68 -5.82
N GLU A 139 17.44 -10.73 -5.17
CA GLU A 139 17.72 -10.75 -3.72
C GLU A 139 18.61 -9.58 -3.27
N GLU A 140 19.63 -9.22 -4.06
CA GLU A 140 20.50 -8.07 -3.80
C GLU A 140 19.73 -6.74 -3.74
N ALA A 141 18.71 -6.56 -4.59
CA ALA A 141 17.85 -5.38 -4.56
C ALA A 141 16.92 -5.41 -3.34
N VAL A 142 16.37 -6.58 -2.99
CA VAL A 142 15.58 -6.77 -1.77
C VAL A 142 16.39 -6.37 -0.53
N ARG A 143 17.65 -6.81 -0.42
CA ARG A 143 18.54 -6.45 0.70
C ARG A 143 18.77 -4.94 0.79
N LYS A 144 18.96 -4.26 -0.34
CA LYS A 144 19.09 -2.79 -0.37
C LYS A 144 17.81 -2.08 0.07
N VAL A 145 16.64 -2.54 -0.37
CA VAL A 145 15.36 -1.98 0.05
C VAL A 145 15.13 -2.21 1.54
N ARG A 146 15.42 -3.40 2.05
CA ARG A 146 15.36 -3.72 3.48
C ARG A 146 16.20 -2.77 4.32
N GLU A 147 17.44 -2.50 3.92
CA GLU A 147 18.33 -1.59 4.65
C GLU A 147 17.88 -0.13 4.56
N ARG A 148 17.46 0.31 3.37
CA ARG A 148 17.21 1.74 3.11
C ARG A 148 15.82 2.20 3.49
N ILE A 149 14.82 1.34 3.34
CA ILE A 149 13.41 1.71 3.46
C ILE A 149 12.79 1.17 4.75
N PHE A 150 12.99 -0.12 5.06
CA PHE A 150 12.28 -0.77 6.15
C PHE A 150 12.82 -0.33 7.52
N ARG A 151 11.90 0.01 8.43
CA ARG A 151 12.15 0.49 9.79
C ARG A 151 11.29 -0.22 10.82
N THR A 152 10.05 -0.61 10.48
CA THR A 152 9.20 -1.31 11.45
C THR A 152 9.71 -2.72 11.73
N ALA A 153 9.60 -3.17 12.98
CA ALA A 153 10.08 -4.50 13.35
C ALA A 153 9.29 -5.58 12.61
N THR A 154 7.99 -5.37 12.42
CA THR A 154 7.08 -6.29 11.74
C THR A 154 7.32 -6.29 10.24
N GLY A 155 7.47 -5.12 9.59
CA GLY A 155 7.77 -5.02 8.17
C GLY A 155 9.09 -5.71 7.82
N ILE A 156 10.14 -5.51 8.63
CA ILE A 156 11.44 -6.18 8.44
C ILE A 156 11.28 -7.71 8.53
N ARG A 157 10.57 -8.21 9.56
CA ARG A 157 10.32 -9.66 9.70
C ARG A 157 9.54 -10.23 8.51
N LEU A 158 8.55 -9.50 8.02
CA LEU A 158 7.76 -9.93 6.85
C LEU A 158 8.62 -9.95 5.59
N LEU A 159 9.43 -8.92 5.32
CA LEU A 159 10.35 -8.90 4.19
C LEU A 159 11.32 -10.09 4.26
N ASP A 160 11.91 -10.33 5.43
CA ASP A 160 12.81 -11.46 5.65
C ASP A 160 12.11 -12.79 5.40
N THR A 161 10.87 -12.94 5.85
CA THR A 161 10.06 -14.15 5.66
C THR A 161 9.74 -14.40 4.20
N VAL A 162 9.33 -13.34 3.48
CA VAL A 162 8.85 -13.46 2.09
C VAL A 162 10.02 -13.67 1.12
N TYR A 163 11.18 -13.06 1.37
CA TYR A 163 12.23 -12.96 0.35
C TYR A 163 13.61 -13.49 0.75
N LEU A 164 13.96 -13.49 2.04
CA LEU A 164 15.35 -13.72 2.47
C LEU A 164 15.51 -14.95 3.39
N SER A 165 14.44 -15.67 3.67
CA SER A 165 14.45 -16.90 4.46
C SER A 165 14.81 -18.10 3.59
N ASP A 166 15.56 -19.04 4.15
CA ASP A 166 15.86 -20.30 3.47
C ASP A 166 14.54 -21.03 3.14
N SER A 167 14.28 -21.20 1.85
CA SER A 167 13.03 -21.76 1.36
C SER A 167 12.77 -23.20 1.84
N TYR A 168 11.49 -23.51 2.06
CA TYR A 168 11.02 -24.89 2.07
C TYR A 168 11.32 -25.52 0.70
N SER A 169 12.23 -26.49 0.66
CA SER A 169 12.46 -27.32 -0.54
C SER A 169 11.58 -28.56 -0.47
N PHE A 170 10.57 -28.64 -1.34
CA PHE A 170 9.83 -29.88 -1.54
C PHE A 170 10.77 -30.90 -2.21
N LYS A 171 11.34 -31.82 -1.43
CA LYS A 171 12.08 -32.98 -1.94
C LYS A 171 11.11 -34.09 -2.38
N GLY A 172 10.28 -33.81 -3.38
CA GLY A 172 9.40 -34.83 -3.97
C GLY A 172 10.06 -35.52 -5.15
N CYS A 173 10.22 -36.83 -5.07
CA CYS A 173 10.65 -37.69 -6.17
C CYS A 173 9.76 -37.48 -7.40
N ILE A 174 10.42 -37.30 -8.54
CA ILE A 174 9.81 -37.46 -9.86
C ILE A 174 9.66 -38.97 -10.05
N GLU A 175 8.43 -39.50 -10.01
CA GLU A 175 8.10 -40.78 -10.67
C GLU A 175 7.79 -40.52 -12.15
#